data_AF-A0A3C0SR17-F1
#
_entry.id   AF-A0A3C0SR17-F1
#
_cell.length_a   1.000
_cell.length_b   1.000
_cell.length_c   1.000
_cell.angle_alpha   90.00
_cell.angle_beta   90.00
_cell.angle_gamma   90.00
#
_symmetry.space_group_name_H-M   'P 1'
#
loop_
_entity.id
_entity.type
_entity.pdbx_description
1 polymer ?
#
loop_
_entity_poly.entity_id
_entity_poly.type
_entity_poly.pdbx_seq_one_letter_code
_entity_poly.pdbx_strand_id
1 'polypeptide(L)' 'MNKVVLIGRLTKDPELKFTPGTGTAVATFTIAVNRRFKKEGQPDA' A
#
# COMPACT_ATOMS: atom_id res chain seq x y z
N MET A 1 4.86 10.61 -14.90
CA MET A 1 5.32 10.59 -13.49
C MET A 1 4.32 9.77 -12.69
N ASN A 2 4.76 8.71 -12.01
CA ASN A 2 3.85 7.79 -11.32
C ASN A 2 3.91 8.06 -9.81
N LYS A 3 2.77 8.41 -9.20
CA LYS A 3 2.65 8.68 -7.77
C LYS A 3 1.39 8.01 -7.22
N VAL A 4 1.52 7.32 -6.09
CA VAL A 4 0.41 6.62 -5.42
C VAL A 4 0.38 7.05 -3.95
N VAL A 5 -0.79 7.41 -3.44
CA VAL A 5 -1.03 7.74 -2.02
C VAL A 5 -2.14 6.83 -1.51
N LEU A 6 -1.86 6.06 -0.46
CA LEU A 6 -2.78 5.10 0.13
C LEU A 6 -2.96 5.41 1.63
N ILE A 7 -4.19 5.38 2.11
CA ILE A 7 -4.54 5.55 3.53
C ILE A 7 -5.43 4.38 3.93
N GLY A 8 -5.07 3.65 4.98
CA GLY A 8 -5.79 2.47 5.44
C GLY A 8 -5.19 1.88 6.71
N ARG A 9 -5.59 0.64 7.02
CA ARG A 9 -5.14 -0.10 8.20
C ARG A 9 -4.17 -1.21 7.85
N LEU A 10 -3.15 -1.44 8.68
CA LEU A 10 -2.29 -2.62 8.56
C LEU A 10 -3.10 -3.88 8.87
N THR A 11 -2.99 -4.91 8.04
CA THR A 11 -3.69 -6.19 8.25
C THR A 11 -2.92 -7.13 9.17
N LYS A 12 -1.63 -6.87 9.35
CA LYS A 12 -0.68 -7.58 10.21
C LYS A 12 0.54 -6.69 10.45
N ASP A 13 1.38 -7.09 11.37
CA ASP A 13 2.64 -6.39 11.65
C ASP A 13 3.58 -6.40 10.43
N PRO A 14 4.34 -5.32 10.21
CA PRO A 14 5.32 -5.23 9.14
C PRO A 14 6.48 -6.20 9.38
N GLU A 15 6.90 -6.91 8.33
CA GLU A 15 8.08 -7.78 8.38
C GLU A 15 9.31 -6.98 7.94
N LEU A 16 10.30 -6.84 8.83
CA LEU A 16 11.57 -6.16 8.53
C LEU A 16 12.62 -7.16 8.05
N LYS A 17 13.24 -6.88 6.91
CA LYS A 17 14.36 -7.65 6.36
C LYS A 17 15.49 -6.73 5.98
N PHE A 18 16.71 -7.25 6.03
CA PHE A 18 17.89 -6.56 5.53
C PHE A 18 18.29 -7.15 4.19
N THR A 19 18.48 -6.30 3.20
CA THR A 19 18.93 -6.73 1.87
C THR A 19 20.38 -7.23 1.94
N PRO A 20 20.70 -8.39 1.33
CA PRO A 20 22.07 -8.87 1.24
C PRO A 20 22.98 -7.86 0.53
N GLY A 21 24.23 -7.76 0.97
CA GLY A 21 25.25 -6.89 0.36
C GLY A 21 25.25 -5.44 0.87
N THR A 22 24.11 -4.74 0.83
CA THR A 22 24.05 -3.31 1.24
C THR A 22 23.61 -3.10 2.69
N GLY A 23 22.95 -4.09 3.31
CA GLY A 23 22.41 -3.95 4.67
C GLY A 23 21.23 -2.96 4.74
N THR A 24 20.60 -2.62 3.61
CA THR A 24 19.46 -1.70 3.61
C THR A 24 18.25 -2.38 4.24
N ALA A 25 17.64 -1.71 5.22
CA ALA A 25 16.44 -2.17 5.90
C ALA A 25 15.20 -1.97 5.02
N VAL A 26 14.43 -3.04 4.79
CA VAL A 26 13.22 -3.05 3.97
C VAL A 26 12.09 -3.67 4.78
N ALA A 27 10.99 -2.93 4.96
CA ALA A 27 9.79 -3.42 5.62
C ALA A 27 8.73 -3.83 4.59
N THR A 28 8.21 -5.04 4.70
CA THR A 28 7.07 -5.52 3.91
C THR A 28 5.81 -5.49 4.75
N PHE A 29 4.78 -4.80 4.29
CA PHE A 29 3.50 -4.71 4.98
C PHE A 29 2.32 -4.71 4.01
N THR A 30 1.14 -5.00 4.53
CA THR A 30 -0.10 -5.05 3.76
C THR A 30 -1.11 -4.09 4.38
N ILE A 31 -1.66 -3.19 3.57
CA ILE A 31 -2.68 -2.21 3.99
C ILE A 31 -4.03 -2.61 3.40
N ALA A 32 -5.03 -2.77 4.26
CA ALA A 32 -6.42 -2.80 3.84
C ALA A 32 -6.91 -1.36 3.61
N VAL A 33 -7.28 -1.06 2.37
CA VAL A 33 -7.82 0.22 1.94
C VAL A 33 -9.29 0.05 1.53
N ASN A 34 -10.17 0.89 2.08
CA ASN A 34 -11.54 1.00 1.59
C ASN A 34 -11.59 2.10 0.53
N ARG A 35 -11.18 1.75 -0.69
CA ARG A 35 -11.29 2.66 -1.83
C ARG A 35 -12.65 2.46 -2.49
N ARG A 36 -13.51 3.48 -2.49
CA ARG A 36 -14.62 3.55 -3.44
C ARG A 36 -14.01 3.73 -4.82
N PHE A 37 -13.93 2.64 -5.58
CA PHE A 37 -13.55 2.72 -6.98
C PHE A 37 -14.71 3.42 -7.72
N LYS A 38 -14.46 4.61 -8.28
CA LYS A 38 -15.38 5.16 -9.28
C LYS A 38 -15.25 4.25 -10.50
N LYS A 39 -16.25 3.40 -10.74
CA LYS A 39 -16.34 2.66 -11.99
C LYS A 39 -16.50 3.69 -13.10
N GLU A 40 -15.68 3.60 -14.14
CA GLU A 40 -15.82 4.43 -15.33
C GLU A 40 -17.26 4.27 -15.86
N GLY A 41 -18.03 5.36 -15.82
CA GLY A 41 -19.42 5.40 -16.28
C GLY A 41 -20.51 5.41 -15.20
N GLN A 42 -20.20 5.42 -13.90
CA GLN A 42 -21.24 5.52 -12.86
C GLN A 42 -21.53 7.00 -12.51
N PRO A 43 -22.71 7.56 -12.84
CA PRO A 43 -23.09 8.90 -12.41
C PRO A 43 -23.20 8.93 -10.88
N ASP A 44 -22.67 10.00 -10.29
CA ASP A 44 -22.80 10.27 -8.86
C ASP A 44 -24.30 10.43 -8.54
N ALA A 45 -24.82 9.57 -7.64
CA ALA A 45 -26.19 9.61 -7.15
C ALA A 45 -26.35 10.64 -6.02
#